data_AF-A0A7K0GNX9-F1
#
_entry.id   AF-A0A7K0GNX9-F1
#
_cell.length_a   1.000
_cell.length_b   1.000
_cell.length_c   1.000
_cell.angle_alpha   90.00
_cell.angle_beta   90.00
_cell.angle_gamma   90.00
#
_symmetry.space_group_name_H-M   'P 1'
#
loop_
_entity.id
_entity.type
_entity.pdbx_description
1 polymer ?
#
loop_
_entity_poly.entity_id
_entity_poly.type
_entity_poly.pdbx_seq_one_letter_code
_entity_poly.pdbx_strand_id
1 'polypeptide(L)'
;MMATILGLFGVTDFAEAGRMTLHEYRLRKRGHLMQELEREKDLYLQAYLNRLVKAREKNGKEYVFKEFSDFYNEKKRKNDVLGKNFATPVNSNLIAIAKRMKNYEKGGY
;
A
#
# COMPACT_ATOMS: atom_id res chain seq x y z
N MET A 1 17.30 8.12 9.19
CA MET A 1 16.34 7.12 9.74
C MET A 1 15.36 7.78 10.71
N MET A 2 15.83 8.52 11.73
CA MET A 2 14.95 9.18 12.72
C MET A 2 13.92 10.14 12.13
N ALA A 3 14.31 11.04 11.22
CA ALA A 3 13.35 11.95 10.58
C ALA A 3 12.23 11.21 9.83
N THR A 4 12.54 10.08 9.20
CA THR A 4 11.56 9.22 8.52
C THR A 4 10.62 8.55 9.51
N ILE A 5 11.15 8.06 10.62
CA ILE A 5 10.38 7.42 11.69
C ILE A 5 9.37 8.41 12.28
N LEU A 6 9.83 9.61 12.62
CA LEU A 6 8.98 10.64 13.22
C LEU A 6 7.99 11.24 12.21
N GLY A 7 8.48 11.59 11.02
CA GLY A 7 7.70 12.32 10.03
C GLY A 7 6.74 11.47 9.19
N LEU A 8 7.11 10.23 8.86
CA LEU A 8 6.32 9.40 7.92
C LEU A 8 5.64 8.22 8.61
N PHE A 9 6.21 7.69 9.70
CA PHE A 9 5.69 6.49 10.35
C PHE A 9 4.82 6.78 11.57
N GLY A 10 4.59 8.07 11.88
CA GLY A 10 3.72 8.52 12.96
C GLY A 10 4.24 8.20 14.37
N VAL A 11 5.54 7.93 14.52
CA VAL A 11 6.15 7.78 15.85
C VAL A 11 6.36 9.18 16.41
N THR A 12 5.82 9.47 17.59
CA THR A 12 5.90 10.81 18.19
C THR A 12 6.91 10.89 19.33
N ASP A 13 7.36 9.75 19.86
CA ASP A 13 8.34 9.68 20.93
C ASP A 13 9.76 9.40 20.43
N PHE A 14 10.72 10.17 20.93
CA PHE A 14 12.11 10.05 20.51
C PHE A 14 12.77 8.77 21.05
N ALA A 15 12.39 8.30 22.24
CA ALA A 15 12.94 7.07 22.81
C ALA A 15 12.38 5.81 22.12
N GLU A 16 11.11 5.82 21.72
CA GLU A 16 10.51 4.81 20.85
C GLU A 16 11.21 4.78 19.48
N ALA A 17 11.42 5.94 18.85
CA ALA A 17 12.18 6.04 17.60
C ALA A 17 13.63 5.55 17.76
N GLY A 18 14.26 5.90 18.89
CA GLY A 18 15.59 5.49 19.34
C GLY A 18 15.79 3.97 19.38
N ARG A 19 14.77 3.25 19.86
CA ARG A 19 14.82 1.80 20.06
C ARG A 19 14.33 0.99 18.86
N MET A 20 13.91 1.65 17.79
CA MET A 20 13.37 0.96 16.61
C MET A 20 14.43 0.10 15.93
N THR A 21 14.10 -1.18 15.75
CA THR A 21 14.95 -2.12 15.03
C THR A 21 14.89 -1.89 13.52
N LEU A 22 15.90 -2.37 12.80
CA LEU A 22 15.90 -2.34 11.32
C LEU A 22 14.73 -3.14 10.72
N HIS A 23 14.23 -4.16 11.42
CA HIS A 23 13.06 -4.92 10.98
C HIS A 23 11.78 -4.07 11.06
N GLU A 24 11.52 -3.46 12.21
CA GLU A 24 10.36 -2.57 12.42
C GLU A 24 10.40 -1.36 11.49
N TYR A 25 11.58 -0.77 11.30
CA TYR A 25 11.78 0.32 10.34
C TYR A 25 11.34 -0.08 8.94
N ARG A 26 11.77 -1.27 8.46
CA ARG A 26 11.40 -1.76 7.13
C ARG A 26 9.90 -2.04 7.02
N LEU A 27 9.29 -2.59 8.07
CA LEU A 27 7.85 -2.85 8.11
C LEU A 27 7.04 -1.55 8.02
N ARG A 28 7.39 -0.56 8.85
CA ARG A 28 6.73 0.76 8.84
C ARG A 28 6.96 1.50 7.52
N LYS A 29 8.17 1.46 6.96
CA LYS A 29 8.47 1.99 5.62
C LYS A 29 7.55 1.38 4.57
N ARG A 30 7.36 0.05 4.60
CA ARG A 30 6.49 -0.65 3.67
C ARG A 30 5.02 -0.26 3.86
N GLY A 31 4.55 -0.19 5.10
CA GLY A 31 3.19 0.27 5.41
C GLY A 31 2.91 1.68 4.91
N HIS A 32 3.86 2.60 5.13
CA HIS A 32 3.77 3.97 4.61
C HIS A 32 3.68 4.01 3.08
N LEU A 33 4.52 3.24 2.36
CA LEU A 33 4.43 3.15 0.89
C LEU A 33 3.08 2.62 0.42
N MET A 34 2.46 1.68 1.14
CA MET A 34 1.13 1.18 0.82
C MET A 34 0.05 2.26 1.00
N GLN A 35 0.16 3.09 2.03
CA GLN A 35 -0.74 4.23 2.25
C GLN A 35 -0.59 5.32 1.19
N GLU A 36 0.64 5.59 0.76
CA GLU A 36 0.91 6.53 -0.34
C GLU A 36 0.31 6.02 -1.66
N LEU A 37 0.41 4.72 -1.95
CA LEU A 37 -0.18 4.12 -3.16
C LEU A 37 -1.71 4.19 -3.17
N GLU A 38 -2.35 4.04 -2.01
CA GLU A 38 -3.80 4.18 -1.89
C GLU A 38 -4.22 5.63 -2.13
N ARG A 39 -3.51 6.60 -1.51
CA ARG A 39 -3.72 8.03 -1.77
C ARG A 39 -3.49 8.41 -3.22
N GLU A 40 -2.44 7.89 -3.84
CA GLU A 40 -2.17 8.06 -5.26
C GLU A 40 -3.37 7.59 -6.09
N LYS A 41 -3.87 6.38 -5.85
CA LYS A 41 -5.05 5.83 -6.54
C LYS A 41 -6.27 6.74 -6.40
N ASP A 42 -6.55 7.25 -5.20
CA ASP A 42 -7.69 8.13 -4.95
C ASP A 42 -7.59 9.45 -5.75
N LEU A 43 -6.38 10.03 -5.85
CA LEU A 43 -6.12 11.20 -6.67
C LEU A 43 -6.35 10.92 -8.17
N TYR A 44 -5.85 9.78 -8.67
CA TYR A 44 -6.10 9.36 -10.05
C TYR A 44 -7.59 9.13 -10.31
N LEU A 45 -8.31 8.52 -9.37
CA LEU A 45 -9.75 8.28 -9.49
C LEU A 45 -10.51 9.61 -9.55
N GLN A 46 -10.17 10.55 -8.68
CA GLN A 46 -10.76 11.89 -8.69
C GLN A 46 -10.50 12.60 -10.04
N ALA A 47 -9.28 12.55 -10.55
CA ALA A 47 -8.94 13.13 -11.86
C ALA A 47 -9.72 12.48 -13.01
N TYR A 48 -9.89 11.16 -12.97
CA TYR A 48 -10.67 10.41 -13.95
C TYR A 48 -12.15 10.80 -13.92
N LEU A 49 -12.77 10.86 -12.74
CA LEU A 49 -14.17 11.27 -12.58
C LEU A 49 -14.39 12.71 -13.05
N ASN A 50 -13.50 13.64 -12.69
CA ASN A 50 -13.56 15.03 -13.15
C ASN A 50 -13.52 15.14 -14.68
N ARG A 51 -12.76 14.27 -15.34
CA ARG A 51 -12.71 14.21 -16.81
C ARG A 51 -14.01 13.68 -17.40
N LEU A 52 -14.58 12.61 -16.83
CA LEU A 52 -15.86 12.05 -17.30
C LEU A 52 -16.99 13.07 -17.24
N VAL A 53 -17.05 13.88 -16.18
CA VAL A 53 -18.04 14.96 -16.04
C VAL A 53 -17.91 15.98 -17.18
N LYS A 54 -16.69 16.47 -17.45
CA LYS A 54 -16.43 17.52 -18.45
C LYS A 54 -16.67 17.09 -19.90
N ALA A 55 -16.45 15.82 -20.21
CA ALA A 55 -16.55 15.33 -21.58
C ALA A 55 -17.98 14.97 -21.99
N ARG A 56 -18.90 14.76 -21.03
CA ARG A 56 -20.32 14.54 -21.32
C ARG A 56 -21.01 15.77 -21.96
N GLU A 57 -20.42 16.96 -21.84
CA GLU A 57 -21.02 18.23 -22.31
C GLU A 57 -20.63 18.66 -23.74
N LYS A 58 -19.63 18.05 -24.40
CA LYS A 58 -18.98 18.69 -25.57
C LYS A 58 -18.88 17.89 -26.88
N ASN A 59 -19.89 17.07 -27.20
CA ASN A 59 -19.94 16.11 -28.32
C ASN A 59 -19.31 14.76 -27.94
N GLY A 60 -20.15 13.73 -27.86
CA GLY A 60 -19.83 12.37 -27.40
C GLY A 60 -18.83 11.58 -28.26
N LYS A 61 -17.66 12.13 -28.55
CA LYS A 61 -16.51 11.38 -29.07
C LYS A 61 -16.02 10.44 -27.98
N GLU A 62 -15.74 9.19 -28.35
CA GLU A 62 -15.26 8.15 -27.44
C GLU A 62 -14.06 8.60 -26.61
N TYR A 63 -14.08 8.24 -25.33
CA TYR A 63 -12.97 8.51 -24.42
C TYR A 63 -11.73 7.72 -24.80
N VAL A 64 -10.57 8.39 -24.84
CA VAL A 64 -9.25 7.74 -25.00
C VAL A 64 -8.94 6.75 -23.86
N PHE A 65 -9.52 6.97 -22.68
CA PHE A 65 -9.41 6.06 -21.53
C PHE A 65 -10.84 5.69 -21.13
N LYS A 66 -11.28 4.50 -21.53
CA LYS A 66 -12.66 4.06 -21.35
C LYS A 66 -12.88 3.61 -19.92
N GLU A 67 -11.90 2.95 -19.35
CA GLU A 67 -11.91 2.47 -17.98
C GLU A 67 -10.87 3.23 -17.13
N PHE A 68 -11.06 3.19 -15.81
CA PHE A 68 -10.07 3.74 -14.89
C PHE A 68 -8.72 3.02 -14.97
N SER A 69 -8.74 1.71 -15.25
CA SER A 69 -7.56 0.86 -15.45
C SER A 69 -6.66 1.32 -16.61
N ASP A 70 -7.26 1.90 -17.66
CA ASP A 70 -6.52 2.52 -18.77
C ASP A 70 -5.75 3.76 -18.28
N PHE A 71 -6.34 4.50 -17.34
CA PHE A 71 -5.80 5.75 -16.79
C PHE A 71 -4.77 5.48 -15.68
N TYR A 72 -4.99 4.46 -14.85
CA TYR A 72 -4.13 4.06 -13.74
C TYR A 72 -4.09 2.54 -13.58
N ASN A 73 -2.93 1.94 -13.92
CA ASN A 73 -2.69 0.51 -13.73
C ASN A 73 -2.14 0.24 -12.32
N GLU A 74 -3.04 0.02 -11.36
CA GLU A 74 -2.72 -0.22 -9.96
C GLU A 74 -1.75 -1.40 -9.76
N LYS A 75 -1.95 -2.50 -10.49
CA LYS A 75 -1.10 -3.70 -10.34
C LYS A 75 0.34 -3.43 -10.77
N LYS A 76 0.52 -2.76 -11.91
CA LYS A 76 1.84 -2.34 -12.39
C LYS A 76 2.47 -1.40 -11.36
N ARG A 77 1.72 -0.39 -10.90
CA ARG A 77 2.23 0.61 -9.96
C ARG A 77 2.64 0.01 -8.61
N LYS A 78 1.83 -0.89 -8.05
CA LYS A 78 2.18 -1.65 -6.83
C LYS A 78 3.45 -2.47 -7.01
N ASN A 79 3.62 -3.13 -8.15
CA ASN A 79 4.84 -3.90 -8.43
C ASN A 79 6.08 -3.02 -8.58
N ASP A 80 5.95 -1.84 -9.18
CA ASP A 80 7.06 -0.90 -9.35
C ASP A 80 7.53 -0.33 -8.01
N VAL A 81 6.60 -0.07 -7.08
CA VAL A 81 6.90 0.57 -5.78
C VAL A 81 7.24 -0.45 -4.68
N LEU A 82 6.54 -1.59 -4.63
CA LEU A 82 6.69 -2.59 -3.56
C LEU A 82 7.49 -3.83 -3.99
N GLY A 83 7.86 -3.90 -5.27
CA GLY A 83 8.55 -5.03 -5.88
C GLY A 83 7.62 -6.17 -6.30
N LYS A 84 8.10 -7.02 -7.21
CA LYS A 84 7.35 -8.16 -7.78
C LYS A 84 6.89 -9.19 -6.74
N ASN A 85 7.50 -9.20 -5.54
CA ASN A 85 7.12 -10.07 -4.42
C ASN A 85 5.86 -9.59 -3.68
N PHE A 86 5.21 -8.51 -4.13
CA PHE A 86 3.93 -8.05 -3.60
C PHE A 86 2.75 -8.91 -4.07
N ALA A 87 2.95 -9.72 -5.12
CA ALA A 87 1.94 -10.59 -5.70
C ALA A 87 1.93 -12.02 -5.14
N THR A 88 2.73 -12.36 -4.12
CA THR A 88 2.52 -13.63 -3.42
C THR A 88 1.49 -13.41 -2.32
N PRO A 89 0.23 -13.87 -2.47
CA PRO A 89 -0.64 -14.02 -1.32
C PRO A 89 0.14 -14.79 -0.26
N VAL A 90 0.04 -14.38 1.00
CA VAL A 90 0.72 -15.04 2.12
C VAL A 90 0.49 -16.54 1.94
N ASN A 91 1.56 -17.28 1.63
CA ASN A 91 1.47 -18.69 1.31
C ASN A 91 0.66 -19.34 2.43
N SER A 92 -0.36 -20.13 2.10
CA SER A 92 -1.22 -20.80 3.08
C SER A 92 -0.41 -21.54 4.14
N ASN A 93 0.79 -22.01 3.78
CA ASN A 93 1.76 -22.61 4.70
C ASN A 93 2.31 -21.61 5.74
N LEU A 94 2.61 -20.36 5.37
CA LEU A 94 3.05 -19.33 6.30
C LEU A 94 1.93 -18.92 7.28
N ILE A 95 0.68 -18.86 6.80
CA ILE A 95 -0.50 -18.64 7.67
C ILE A 95 -0.66 -19.83 8.64
N ALA A 96 -0.48 -21.07 8.14
CA ALA A 96 -0.56 -22.27 8.97
C ALA A 96 0.56 -22.33 10.02
N ILE A 97 1.79 -21.94 9.66
CA ILE A 97 2.92 -21.85 10.60
C ILE A 97 2.65 -20.81 11.67
N ALA A 98 2.19 -19.61 11.29
CA ALA A 98 1.84 -18.56 12.25
C ALA A 98 0.71 -18.99 13.22
N LYS A 99 -0.31 -19.70 12.72
CA LYS A 99 -1.37 -20.28 13.56
C LYS A 99 -0.84 -21.35 14.53
N ARG A 100 0.07 -22.22 14.09
CA ARG A 100 0.72 -23.23 14.95
C ARG A 100 1.54 -22.57 16.05
N MET A 101 2.39 -21.59 15.70
CA MET A 101 3.22 -20.87 16.68
C MET A 101 2.39 -20.15 17.75
N LYS A 102 1.27 -19.53 17.36
CA LYS A 102 0.32 -18.91 18.31
C LYS A 102 -0.30 -19.92 19.30
N ASN A 103 -0.43 -21.19 18.91
CA ASN A 103 -0.95 -22.23 19.80
C ASN A 103 0.12 -22.73 20.78
N TYR A 104 1.40 -22.76 20.37
CA TYR A 104 2.51 -23.11 21.27
C TYR A 104 2.73 -22.05 22.37
N GLU A 105 2.58 -20.76 22.06
CA GLU A 105 2.68 -19.68 23.06
C GLU A 105 1.58 -19.71 24.13
N LYS A 106 0.46 -20.39 23.87
CA LYS A 106 -0.65 -20.55 24.82
C LYS A 106 -0.53 -21.80 25.71
N GLY A 107 0.58 -22.54 25.64
CA GLY A 107 0.87 -23.63 26.58
C GLY A 107 0.04 -24.90 26.35
N GLY A 108 0.01 -25.41 25.10
CA GLY A 108 -0.47 -26.76 24.82
C GLY A 108 0.70 -27.74 24.72
N TYR A 109 0.83 -28.63 25.72
CA TYR A 109 1.45 -29.95 25.53
C TYR A 109 0.52 -30.82 24.70
#